data_AF-A0A5N6QZH3-F1
#
_entry.id   AF-A0A5N6QZH3-F1
#
_cell.length_a   1.000
_cell.length_b   1.000
_cell.length_c   1.000
_cell.angle_alpha   90.00
_cell.angle_beta   90.00
_cell.angle_gamma   90.00
#
_symmetry.space_group_name_H-M   'P 1'
#
loop_
_entity.id
_entity.type
_entity.pdbx_description
1 polymer ?
#
loop_
_entity_poly.entity_id
_entity_poly.type
_entity_poly.pdbx_seq_one_letter_code
_entity_poly.pdbx_strand_id
1 'polypeptide(L)'
;MTRQVEAHHYCGHQNEDMRQCLIYDSPDADARLIGLEYIVSENLFLGLPDEEKPLWHSHEYEIKSGVLFMPGVPGPIERHDLEKVAKTYGKVFHFWQVDKGNNLPLGLPQIMMALTSDGQLDEDFLRGVEKRYGISVNKERENRAHITGPTHGIHPLANGGGKGLITELREVDCKPTDSVPRVFV
;
A
#
# COMPACT_ATOMS: atom_id res chain seq x y z
N MET A 1 15.34 11.82 -6.08
CA MET A 1 14.87 11.40 -4.76
C MET A 1 13.46 10.88 -4.91
N THR A 2 13.21 9.62 -4.58
CA THR A 2 11.86 9.10 -4.37
C THR A 2 11.38 9.62 -3.01
N ARG A 3 10.15 10.13 -2.94
CA ARG A 3 9.57 10.63 -1.69
C ARG A 3 8.87 9.46 -1.00
N GLN A 4 9.07 9.32 0.31
CA GLN A 4 8.46 8.27 1.13
C GLN A 4 7.37 8.87 2.01
N VAL A 5 6.31 8.12 2.22
CA VAL A 5 5.12 8.55 2.96
C VAL A 5 4.78 7.50 3.99
N GLU A 6 4.62 7.90 5.25
CA GLU A 6 4.03 7.04 6.28
C GLU A 6 2.55 6.87 5.98
N ALA A 7 2.07 5.63 6.00
CA ALA A 7 0.72 5.31 5.60
C ALA A 7 0.05 4.44 6.68
N HIS A 8 -1.04 4.96 7.25
CA HIS A 8 -1.82 4.27 8.28
C HIS A 8 -3.06 3.65 7.64
N HIS A 9 -3.06 2.33 7.51
CA HIS A 9 -4.10 1.56 6.83
C HIS A 9 -5.18 1.12 7.82
N TYR A 10 -6.44 1.49 7.56
CA TYR A 10 -7.62 1.06 8.32
C TYR A 10 -8.51 0.24 7.40
N CYS A 11 -8.42 -1.09 7.54
CA CYS A 11 -8.96 -2.03 6.57
C CYS A 11 -10.28 -2.67 7.01
N GLY A 12 -11.28 -2.63 6.12
CA GLY A 12 -12.47 -3.46 6.20
C GLY A 12 -12.30 -4.72 5.36
N HIS A 13 -12.57 -5.88 5.95
CA HIS A 13 -12.53 -7.17 5.25
C HIS A 13 -13.88 -7.37 4.54
N GLN A 14 -13.91 -7.22 3.21
CA GLN A 14 -15.14 -7.38 2.44
C GLN A 14 -15.54 -8.85 2.34
N ASN A 15 -14.55 -9.72 2.19
CA ASN A 15 -14.67 -11.17 2.24
C ASN A 15 -13.28 -11.78 2.55
N GLU A 16 -13.13 -13.10 2.40
CA GLU A 16 -11.87 -13.82 2.67
C GLU A 16 -10.73 -13.44 1.70
N ASP A 17 -11.07 -12.99 0.49
CA ASP A 17 -10.13 -12.71 -0.60
C ASP A 17 -9.88 -11.22 -0.85
N MET A 18 -10.68 -10.33 -0.28
CA MET A 18 -10.61 -8.89 -0.58
C MET A 18 -10.77 -8.03 0.68
N ARG A 19 -9.80 -7.12 0.87
CA ARG A 19 -9.87 -6.03 1.86
C ARG A 19 -9.88 -4.69 1.12
N GLN A 20 -10.49 -3.69 1.75
CA GLN A 20 -10.40 -2.30 1.33
C GLN A 20 -9.96 -1.46 2.52
N CYS A 21 -9.01 -0.57 2.32
CA CYS A 21 -8.45 0.25 3.40
C CYS A 21 -8.61 1.73 3.08
N LEU A 22 -9.00 2.48 4.10
CA LEU A 22 -8.76 3.92 4.14
C LEU A 22 -7.33 4.15 4.61
N ILE A 23 -6.60 5.06 3.96
CA ILE A 23 -5.23 5.38 4.31
C ILE A 23 -5.15 6.81 4.83
N TYR A 24 -4.58 6.97 6.01
CA TYR A 24 -4.32 8.26 6.65
C TYR A 24 -2.82 8.54 6.75
N ASP A 25 -2.45 9.81 6.87
CA ASP A 25 -1.06 10.24 7.02
C ASP A 25 -0.52 10.19 8.46
N SER A 26 -1.40 10.01 9.44
CA SER A 26 -1.04 9.76 10.84
C SER A 26 -2.12 8.90 11.53
N PRO A 27 -1.86 8.39 12.75
CA PRO A 27 -2.88 7.70 13.55
C PRO A 27 -3.73 8.66 14.41
N ASP A 28 -3.52 9.98 14.30
CA ASP A 28 -4.15 10.98 15.16
C ASP A 28 -5.60 11.26 14.76
N ALA A 29 -6.37 11.86 15.68
CA ALA A 29 -7.79 12.10 15.47
C ALA A 29 -8.10 13.12 14.35
N ASP A 30 -7.15 13.99 14.01
CA ASP A 30 -7.22 14.99 12.95
C ASP A 30 -6.43 14.60 11.69
N ALA A 31 -6.04 13.32 11.58
CA ALA A 31 -5.32 12.79 10.44
C ALA A 31 -6.10 13.01 9.12
N ARG A 32 -5.35 13.26 8.05
CA ARG A 32 -5.90 13.50 6.72
C ARG A 32 -6.11 12.17 6.02
N LEU A 33 -7.29 11.96 5.44
CA LEU A 33 -7.50 10.85 4.51
C LEU A 33 -6.67 11.12 3.25
N ILE A 34 -5.63 10.33 3.03
CA ILE A 34 -4.70 10.53 1.92
C ILE A 34 -4.90 9.54 0.79
N GLY A 35 -5.50 8.37 1.04
CA GLY A 35 -5.48 7.29 0.07
C GLY A 35 -6.48 6.18 0.32
N LEU A 36 -6.50 5.26 -0.64
CA LEU A 36 -7.21 4.00 -0.58
C LEU A 36 -6.27 2.87 -0.98
N GLU A 37 -6.46 1.72 -0.34
CA GLU A 37 -5.87 0.46 -0.78
C GLU A 37 -6.95 -0.58 -1.05
N TYR A 38 -6.78 -1.33 -2.13
CA TYR A 38 -7.43 -2.63 -2.30
C TYR A 38 -6.39 -3.72 -2.11
N ILE A 39 -6.69 -4.67 -1.23
CA ILE A 39 -5.86 -5.85 -0.99
C ILE A 39 -6.62 -7.05 -1.52
N VAL A 40 -5.96 -7.87 -2.36
CA VAL A 40 -6.55 -9.09 -2.91
C VAL A 40 -5.67 -10.31 -2.63
N SER A 41 -6.30 -11.48 -2.51
CA SER A 41 -5.58 -12.75 -2.43
C SER A 41 -4.76 -13.02 -3.69
N GLU A 42 -3.71 -13.85 -3.56
CA GLU A 42 -2.90 -14.31 -4.70
C GLU A 42 -3.77 -14.89 -5.83
N ASN A 43 -4.82 -15.66 -5.49
CA ASN A 43 -5.71 -16.27 -6.47
C ASN A 43 -6.46 -15.21 -7.31
N LEU A 44 -7.00 -14.17 -6.66
CA LEU A 44 -7.65 -13.07 -7.38
C LEU A 44 -6.65 -12.30 -8.23
N PHE A 45 -5.46 -12.00 -7.68
CA PHE A 45 -4.42 -11.30 -8.41
C PHE A 45 -3.98 -12.05 -9.69
N LEU A 46 -3.81 -13.37 -9.61
CA LEU A 46 -3.43 -14.20 -10.76
C LEU A 46 -4.48 -14.18 -11.88
N GLY A 47 -5.76 -14.01 -11.51
CA GLY A 47 -6.88 -13.88 -12.44
C GLY A 47 -7.03 -12.49 -13.08
N LEU A 48 -6.26 -11.48 -12.64
CA LEU A 48 -6.31 -10.15 -13.24
C LEU A 48 -5.74 -10.14 -14.67
N PRO A 49 -6.20 -9.22 -15.55
CA PRO A 49 -5.54 -8.94 -16.82
C PRO A 49 -4.08 -8.53 -16.61
N ASP A 50 -3.20 -8.86 -17.56
CA ASP A 50 -1.77 -8.60 -17.44
C ASP A 50 -1.45 -7.09 -17.42
N GLU A 51 -2.26 -6.26 -18.08
CA GLU A 51 -2.16 -4.81 -18.05
C GLU A 51 -2.50 -4.20 -16.69
N GLU A 52 -3.26 -4.91 -15.86
CA GLU A 52 -3.69 -4.46 -14.54
C GLU A 52 -2.64 -4.77 -13.48
N LYS A 53 -1.97 -5.93 -13.56
CA LYS A 53 -0.99 -6.42 -12.58
C LYS A 53 0.15 -5.44 -12.23
N PRO A 54 0.71 -4.64 -13.17
CA PRO A 54 1.70 -3.61 -12.84
C PRO A 54 1.23 -2.58 -11.83
N LEU A 55 -0.08 -2.38 -11.68
CA LEU A 55 -0.64 -1.45 -10.72
C LEU A 55 -0.70 -2.00 -9.29
N TRP A 56 -0.29 -3.24 -9.07
CA TRP A 56 -0.32 -3.91 -7.79
C TRP A 56 1.09 -4.21 -7.31
N HIS A 57 1.30 -4.15 -6.00
CA HIS A 57 2.54 -4.55 -5.36
C HIS A 57 2.33 -5.76 -4.45
N SER A 58 3.37 -6.53 -4.19
CA SER A 58 3.31 -7.63 -3.22
C SER A 58 3.60 -7.10 -1.82
N HIS A 59 2.83 -7.54 -0.83
CA HIS A 59 3.10 -7.20 0.58
C HIS A 59 4.25 -8.02 1.20
N GLU A 60 4.79 -9.02 0.49
CA GLU A 60 5.74 -9.98 1.07
C GLU A 60 6.91 -9.29 1.78
N TYR A 61 7.57 -8.36 1.10
CA TYR A 61 8.77 -7.73 1.63
C TYR A 61 8.45 -6.83 2.82
N GLU A 62 7.41 -6.00 2.76
CA GLU A 62 7.04 -5.09 3.85
C GLU A 62 6.69 -5.86 5.14
N ILE A 63 6.05 -7.02 5.00
CA ILE A 63 5.74 -7.90 6.13
C ILE A 63 7.02 -8.54 6.69
N LYS A 64 7.82 -9.21 5.84
CA LYS A 64 9.00 -9.96 6.28
C LYS A 64 10.13 -9.07 6.76
N SER A 65 10.24 -7.85 6.23
CA SER A 65 11.27 -6.88 6.62
C SER A 65 11.03 -6.28 8.01
N GLY A 66 9.81 -6.39 8.56
CA GLY A 66 9.41 -5.79 9.82
C GLY A 66 8.80 -4.39 9.70
N VAL A 67 8.82 -3.78 8.50
CA VAL A 67 8.42 -2.37 8.29
C VAL A 67 6.93 -2.16 8.43
N LEU A 68 6.10 -3.11 7.96
CA LEU A 68 4.65 -3.09 8.19
C LEU A 68 4.35 -3.80 9.51
N PHE A 69 3.71 -3.11 10.45
CA PHE A 69 3.31 -3.64 11.75
C PHE A 69 1.98 -3.02 12.21
N MET A 70 1.38 -3.57 13.27
CA MET A 70 0.11 -3.08 13.81
C MET A 70 0.34 -2.42 15.17
N PRO A 71 0.40 -1.07 15.25
CA PRO A 71 0.64 -0.38 16.51
C PRO A 71 -0.35 -0.79 17.60
N GLY A 72 0.17 -1.14 18.78
CA GLY A 72 -0.64 -1.50 19.95
C GLY A 72 -1.19 -2.94 19.93
N VAL A 73 -0.97 -3.71 18.86
CA VAL A 73 -1.33 -5.14 18.82
C VAL A 73 -0.14 -5.97 19.31
N PRO A 74 -0.33 -6.94 20.22
CA PRO A 74 0.75 -7.82 20.64
C PRO A 74 1.34 -8.63 19.49
N GLY A 75 2.68 -8.73 19.43
CA GLY A 75 3.42 -9.42 18.37
C GLY A 75 2.86 -10.80 17.94
N PRO A 76 2.58 -11.74 18.86
CA PRO A 76 2.00 -13.03 18.49
C PRO A 76 0.63 -12.94 17.81
N ILE A 77 -0.16 -11.91 18.13
CA ILE A 77 -1.51 -11.70 17.57
C ILE A 77 -1.41 -11.10 16.18
N GLU A 78 -0.61 -10.02 16.00
CA GLU A 78 -0.46 -9.41 14.67
C GLU A 78 0.11 -10.41 13.66
N ARG A 79 1.08 -11.26 14.07
CA ARG A 79 1.75 -12.20 13.17
C ARG A 79 0.78 -13.17 12.50
N HIS A 80 -0.31 -13.56 13.17
CA HIS A 80 -1.31 -14.44 12.57
C HIS A 80 -2.02 -13.80 11.35
N ASP A 81 -2.28 -12.49 11.40
CA ASP A 81 -2.86 -11.79 10.25
C ASP A 81 -1.78 -11.43 9.23
N LEU A 82 -0.60 -11.00 9.67
CA LEU A 82 0.52 -10.69 8.78
C LEU A 82 0.97 -11.90 7.95
N GLU A 83 0.89 -13.12 8.48
CA GLU A 83 1.12 -14.37 7.72
C GLU A 83 0.17 -14.53 6.53
N LYS A 84 -1.06 -14.02 6.63
CA LYS A 84 -2.03 -14.01 5.53
C LYS A 84 -1.71 -12.86 4.57
N VAL A 85 -1.48 -11.66 5.11
CA VAL A 85 -1.21 -10.46 4.32
C VAL A 85 0.07 -10.61 3.49
N ALA A 86 1.11 -11.30 3.98
CA ALA A 86 2.33 -11.57 3.23
C ALA A 86 2.11 -12.26 1.87
N LYS A 87 0.96 -12.93 1.69
CA LYS A 87 0.59 -13.66 0.47
C LYS A 87 -0.35 -12.88 -0.45
N THR A 88 -0.60 -11.62 -0.15
CA THR A 88 -1.58 -10.78 -0.87
C THR A 88 -0.89 -9.72 -1.73
N TYR A 89 -1.68 -9.10 -2.60
CA TYR A 89 -1.25 -7.99 -3.45
C TYR A 89 -2.10 -6.75 -3.16
N GLY A 90 -1.46 -5.59 -3.11
CA GLY A 90 -2.08 -4.30 -2.80
C GLY A 90 -2.08 -3.36 -4.00
N LYS A 91 -3.18 -2.65 -4.24
CA LYS A 91 -3.27 -1.53 -5.18
C LYS A 91 -3.61 -0.27 -4.42
N VAL A 92 -2.66 0.66 -4.37
CA VAL A 92 -2.76 1.87 -3.56
C VAL A 92 -2.78 3.11 -4.44
N PHE A 93 -3.74 4.00 -4.17
CA PHE A 93 -3.71 5.37 -4.68
C PHE A 93 -3.69 6.37 -3.53
N HIS A 94 -2.74 7.29 -3.57
CA HIS A 94 -2.75 8.49 -2.73
C HIS A 94 -3.30 9.67 -3.53
N PHE A 95 -4.36 10.28 -3.01
CA PHE A 95 -5.02 11.47 -3.54
C PHE A 95 -4.42 12.76 -2.96
N TRP A 96 -3.79 12.68 -1.78
CA TRP A 96 -3.13 13.82 -1.14
C TRP A 96 -1.63 13.59 -0.98
N GLN A 97 -0.82 14.39 -1.68
CA GLN A 97 0.64 14.40 -1.56
C GLN A 97 1.09 15.25 -0.35
N VAL A 98 0.81 14.76 0.86
CA VAL A 98 1.13 15.44 2.14
C VAL A 98 2.62 15.72 2.32
N ASP A 99 3.46 14.90 1.69
CA ASP A 99 4.92 15.02 1.66
C ASP A 99 5.41 16.25 0.86
N LYS A 100 4.54 16.93 0.09
CA LYS A 100 4.83 18.25 -0.50
C LYS A 100 4.57 19.42 0.45
N GLY A 101 3.99 19.18 1.62
CA GLY A 101 3.60 20.24 2.56
C GLY A 101 2.34 21.00 2.14
N ASN A 102 1.55 20.48 1.20
CA ASN A 102 0.31 21.12 0.77
C ASN A 102 -0.82 20.93 1.80
N ASN A 103 -1.55 22.01 2.09
CA ASN A 103 -2.73 22.00 2.97
C ASN A 103 -4.01 21.48 2.30
N LEU A 104 -3.98 21.27 0.97
CA LEU A 104 -5.08 20.71 0.20
C LEU A 104 -4.55 19.54 -0.66
N PRO A 105 -5.41 18.59 -1.06
CA PRO A 105 -5.06 17.47 -1.94
C PRO A 105 -4.87 17.95 -3.39
N LEU A 106 -3.78 18.67 -3.64
CA LEU A 106 -3.46 19.23 -4.95
C LEU A 106 -2.76 18.20 -5.86
N GLY A 107 -3.12 18.23 -7.15
CA GLY A 107 -2.50 17.43 -8.19
C GLY A 107 -3.22 16.11 -8.47
N LEU A 108 -2.62 15.28 -9.32
CA LEU A 108 -3.20 14.00 -9.72
C LEU A 108 -3.00 12.93 -8.62
N PRO A 109 -3.94 11.98 -8.48
CA PRO A 109 -3.73 10.80 -7.66
C PRO A 109 -2.46 10.07 -8.10
N GLN A 110 -1.67 9.61 -7.14
CA GLN A 110 -0.44 8.86 -7.38
C GLN A 110 -0.66 7.41 -7.03
N ILE A 111 -0.26 6.51 -7.91
CA ILE A 111 -0.12 5.11 -7.57
C ILE A 111 1.08 4.93 -6.64
N MET A 112 0.90 4.21 -5.54
CA MET A 112 1.97 3.97 -4.57
C MET A 112 2.48 2.54 -4.70
N MET A 113 3.79 2.38 -4.53
CA MET A 113 4.48 1.09 -4.55
C MET A 113 5.10 0.81 -3.20
N ALA A 114 5.03 -0.44 -2.77
CA ALA A 114 5.68 -0.95 -1.58
C ALA A 114 7.21 -1.05 -1.75
N LEU A 115 7.90 -1.15 -0.61
CA LEU A 115 9.29 -1.59 -0.58
C LEU A 115 9.36 -3.05 -1.07
N THR A 116 10.39 -3.36 -1.86
CA THR A 116 10.63 -4.69 -2.43
C THR A 116 11.99 -5.28 -2.08
N SER A 117 12.90 -4.48 -1.52
CA SER A 117 14.24 -4.91 -1.14
C SER A 117 14.89 -4.01 -0.09
N ASP A 118 15.94 -4.52 0.56
CA ASP A 118 16.78 -3.72 1.45
C ASP A 118 17.43 -2.55 0.69
N GLY A 119 17.74 -1.47 1.41
CA GLY A 119 18.37 -0.26 0.87
C GLY A 119 17.40 0.73 0.19
N GLN A 120 16.10 0.43 0.14
CA GLN A 120 15.09 1.33 -0.41
C GLN A 120 14.51 2.32 0.61
N LEU A 121 14.45 1.94 1.90
CA LEU A 121 13.87 2.74 2.98
C LEU A 121 14.87 3.79 3.48
N ASP A 122 14.40 5.01 3.73
CA ASP A 122 15.22 6.06 4.35
C ASP A 122 15.48 5.73 5.82
N GLU A 123 16.75 5.69 6.22
CA GLU A 123 17.13 5.24 7.56
C GLU A 123 16.74 6.24 8.66
N ASP A 124 16.75 7.54 8.36
CA ASP A 124 16.37 8.58 9.31
C ASP A 124 14.87 8.51 9.59
N PHE A 125 14.09 8.30 8.54
CA PHE A 125 12.66 8.05 8.59
C PHE A 125 12.34 6.81 9.44
N LEU A 126 13.03 5.69 9.17
CA LEU A 126 12.87 4.45 9.94
C LEU A 126 13.16 4.65 11.44
N ARG A 127 14.28 5.30 11.78
CA ARG A 127 14.62 5.58 13.19
C ARG A 127 13.56 6.45 13.88
N GLY A 128 12.95 7.37 13.14
CA GLY A 128 11.80 8.14 13.61
C GLY A 128 10.61 7.26 13.99
N VAL A 129 10.23 6.34 13.11
CA VAL A 129 9.15 5.36 13.33
C VAL A 129 9.45 4.46 14.53
N GLU A 130 10.62 3.83 14.56
CA GLU A 130 11.02 2.93 15.66
C GLU A 130 10.95 3.63 17.02
N LYS A 131 11.44 4.88 17.09
CA LYS A 131 11.38 5.69 18.31
C LYS A 131 9.95 6.04 18.72
N ARG A 132 9.08 6.43 17.77
CA ARG A 132 7.69 6.81 18.07
C ARG A 132 6.87 5.63 18.59
N TYR A 133 7.08 4.44 18.03
CA TYR A 133 6.29 3.25 18.38
C TYR A 133 6.98 2.34 19.39
N GLY A 134 8.23 2.59 19.75
CA GLY A 134 8.98 1.76 20.69
C GLY A 134 9.23 0.35 20.16
N ILE A 135 9.39 0.21 18.85
CA ILE A 135 9.60 -1.08 18.18
C ILE A 135 11.04 -1.21 17.66
N SER A 136 11.41 -2.42 17.25
CA SER A 136 12.62 -2.66 16.46
C SER A 136 12.25 -3.45 15.21
N VAL A 137 12.42 -2.84 14.04
CA VAL A 137 12.13 -3.46 12.74
C VAL A 137 13.03 -4.68 12.51
N ASN A 138 14.30 -4.62 12.92
CA ASN A 138 15.20 -5.76 12.84
C ASN A 138 14.74 -6.93 13.71
N LYS A 139 14.25 -6.66 14.93
CA LYS A 139 13.69 -7.70 15.79
C LYS A 139 12.42 -8.30 15.20
N GLU A 140 11.55 -7.48 14.61
CA GLU A 140 10.36 -7.99 13.92
C GLU A 140 10.72 -8.81 12.69
N ARG A 141 11.74 -8.42 11.93
CA ARG A 141 12.30 -9.24 10.83
C ARG A 141 12.72 -10.62 11.31
N GLU A 142 13.46 -10.70 12.43
CA GLU A 142 13.87 -11.98 13.04
C GLU A 142 12.65 -12.81 13.48
N ASN A 143 11.68 -12.18 14.16
CA ASN A 143 10.45 -12.84 14.62
C ASN A 143 9.56 -13.34 13.48
N ARG A 144 9.76 -12.85 12.26
CA ARG A 144 8.95 -13.13 11.07
C ARG A 144 9.73 -13.95 10.03
N ALA A 145 10.91 -14.46 10.37
CA ALA A 145 11.74 -15.25 9.45
C ALA A 145 11.05 -16.52 8.90
N HIS A 146 10.03 -17.03 9.60
CA HIS A 146 9.22 -18.19 9.17
C HIS A 146 8.07 -17.81 8.22
N ILE A 147 7.73 -16.53 8.09
CA ILE A 147 6.63 -16.08 7.22
C ILE A 147 7.03 -16.22 5.75
N THR A 148 6.19 -16.89 4.97
CA THR A 148 6.36 -17.01 3.52
C THR A 148 5.48 -16.03 2.78
N GLY A 149 5.92 -15.61 1.59
CA GLY A 149 5.10 -14.83 0.67
C GLY A 149 4.13 -15.67 -0.17
N PRO A 150 3.71 -15.15 -1.33
CA PRO A 150 2.83 -15.83 -2.28
C PRO A 150 3.34 -17.23 -2.64
N THR A 151 2.42 -18.17 -2.80
CA THR A 151 2.68 -19.60 -3.05
C THR A 151 3.47 -19.82 -4.34
N HIS A 152 3.21 -19.01 -5.37
CA HIS A 152 3.87 -19.08 -6.66
C HIS A 152 5.08 -18.14 -6.78
N GLY A 153 5.49 -17.52 -5.67
CA GLY A 153 6.44 -16.42 -5.66
C GLY A 153 5.82 -15.11 -6.14
N ILE A 154 6.57 -14.02 -6.02
CA ILE A 154 6.13 -12.70 -6.49
C ILE A 154 6.02 -12.71 -8.01
N HIS A 155 4.82 -12.41 -8.53
CA HIS A 155 4.57 -12.38 -9.97
C HIS A 155 5.41 -11.29 -10.66
N PRO A 156 6.04 -11.57 -11.82
CA PRO A 156 6.98 -10.64 -12.47
C PRO A 156 6.34 -9.33 -12.97
N LEU A 157 5.03 -9.34 -13.22
CA LEU A 157 4.28 -8.12 -13.59
C LEU A 157 3.86 -7.28 -12.39
N ALA A 158 3.92 -7.79 -11.15
CA ALA A 158 3.66 -6.96 -9.96
C ALA A 158 4.79 -5.93 -9.76
N ASN A 159 4.61 -5.03 -8.79
CA ASN A 159 5.59 -4.01 -8.42
C ASN A 159 6.01 -3.15 -9.64
N GLY A 160 5.05 -2.75 -10.48
CA GLY A 160 5.30 -2.00 -11.70
C GLY A 160 6.13 -2.72 -12.76
N GLY A 161 6.25 -4.06 -12.69
CA GLY A 161 7.16 -4.83 -13.54
C GLY A 161 8.64 -4.47 -13.30
N GLY A 162 8.98 -4.08 -12.07
CA GLY A 162 10.32 -3.62 -11.70
C GLY A 162 10.62 -2.16 -12.06
N LYS A 163 9.58 -1.37 -12.41
CA LYS A 163 9.70 0.06 -12.74
C LYS A 163 8.81 0.90 -11.84
N GLY A 164 9.17 2.18 -11.71
CA GLY A 164 8.29 3.18 -11.13
C GLY A 164 7.17 3.55 -12.11
N LEU A 165 5.98 3.86 -11.57
CA LEU A 165 4.82 4.32 -12.33
C LEU A 165 4.49 5.77 -11.96
N ILE A 166 4.03 6.55 -12.93
CA ILE A 166 3.63 7.95 -12.75
C ILE A 166 2.29 8.16 -13.46
N THR A 167 1.36 8.84 -12.79
CA THR A 167 0.09 9.27 -13.39
C THR A 167 0.31 10.48 -14.30
N GLU A 168 -0.14 10.39 -15.56
CA GLU A 168 -0.13 11.50 -16.51
C GLU A 168 -1.56 11.90 -16.90
N LEU A 169 -1.82 13.21 -16.95
CA LEU A 169 -3.05 13.75 -17.52
C LEU A 169 -2.92 13.85 -19.04
N ARG A 170 -4.00 13.54 -19.76
CA ARG A 170 -4.08 13.72 -21.22
C ARG A 170 -5.37 14.41 -21.58
N GLU A 171 -5.28 15.40 -22.46
CA GLU A 171 -6.45 16.06 -23.04
C GLU A 171 -7.12 15.15 -24.07
N VAL A 172 -8.45 15.14 -24.07
CA VAL A 172 -9.27 14.41 -25.03
C VAL A 172 -10.42 15.30 -25.47
N ASP A 173 -10.88 15.14 -26.72
CA ASP A 173 -12.00 15.92 -27.24
C ASP A 173 -13.30 15.62 -26.47
N CYS A 174 -13.91 16.66 -25.90
CA CYS A 174 -15.25 16.58 -25.32
C CYS A 174 -16.30 16.54 -26.44
N LYS A 175 -16.70 15.34 -26.89
CA LYS A 175 -17.84 15.18 -27.80
C LYS A 175 -19.14 15.54 -27.07
N PRO A 176 -20.10 16.25 -27.71
CA PRO A 176 -21.40 16.55 -27.10
C PRO A 176 -22.12 15.27 -26.67
N THR A 177 -22.48 15.16 -25.39
CA THR A 177 -23.17 14.00 -24.83
C THR A 177 -24.69 14.19 -24.93
N ASP A 178 -25.33 13.56 -25.91
CA ASP A 178 -26.72 13.13 -25.72
C ASP A 178 -26.70 12.02 -24.65
N SER A 179 -27.49 12.21 -23.59
CA SER A 179 -27.60 11.44 -22.33
C SER A 179 -26.58 11.78 -21.24
N VAL A 180 -26.97 12.69 -20.34
CA VAL A 180 -26.27 12.89 -19.07
C VAL A 180 -26.46 11.63 -18.20
N PRO A 181 -25.38 11.01 -17.67
CA PRO A 181 -25.42 9.73 -16.99
C PRO A 181 -25.63 9.88 -15.47
N ARG A 182 -25.84 8.72 -14.82
CA ARG A 182 -26.12 8.48 -13.39
C ARG A 182 -25.64 9.58 -12.41
N VAL A 183 -26.58 10.05 -11.60
CA VAL A 183 -26.38 10.97 -10.46
C VAL A 183 -26.00 10.15 -9.22
N PHE A 184 -25.01 10.61 -8.44
CA PHE A 184 -24.71 10.09 -7.10
C PHE A 184 -25.86 10.46 -6.16
N VAL A 185 -26.42 9.48 -5.44
CA VAL A 185 -27.47 9.71 -4.43
C VAL A 185 -26.85 9.74 -3.05
#